data_AF-A0A2T6AZ70-F1
#
_entry.id   AF-A0A2T6AZ70-F1
#
_cell.length_a   1.000
_cell.length_b   1.000
_cell.length_c   1.000
_cell.angle_alpha   90.00
_cell.angle_beta   90.00
_cell.angle_gamma   90.00
#
_symmetry.space_group_name_H-M   'P 1'
#
loop_
_entity.id
_entity.type
_entity.pdbx_description
1 polymer ?
#
loop_
_entity_poly.entity_id
_entity_poly.type
_entity_poly.pdbx_seq_one_letter_code
_entity_poly.pdbx_strand_id
1 'polypeptide(L)' 'MQLSDKQLSALRAVRTGGLMPIIHAGALSDAGLVEKLKGQHAFGSKRGYSAVIATQAGKARLDASSDEL' A
#
# COMPACT_ATOMS: atom_id res chain seq x y z
N MET A 1 -14.59 -0.08 -6.40
CA MET A 1 -13.63 -1.22 -6.35
C MET A 1 -13.49 -1.67 -4.89
N GLN A 2 -13.72 -2.94 -4.59
CA GLN A 2 -13.57 -3.49 -3.23
C GLN A 2 -12.13 -4.03 -3.09
N LEU A 3 -11.43 -3.65 -2.01
CA LEU A 3 -10.09 -4.15 -1.74
C LEU A 3 -10.19 -5.53 -1.09
N SER A 4 -9.27 -6.43 -1.42
CA SER A 4 -9.13 -7.70 -0.68
C SER A 4 -8.53 -7.46 0.72
N ASP A 5 -8.78 -8.38 1.66
CA ASP A 5 -8.23 -8.30 3.03
C ASP A 5 -6.70 -8.18 3.05
N LYS A 6 -6.02 -8.86 2.13
CA LYS A 6 -4.55 -8.80 1.97
C LYS A 6 -4.11 -7.40 1.54
N GLN A 7 -4.85 -6.76 0.64
CA GLN A 7 -4.57 -5.39 0.20
C GLN A 7 -4.88 -4.37 1.30
N LEU A 8 -5.96 -4.56 2.05
CA LEU A 8 -6.33 -3.70 3.17
C LEU A 8 -5.29 -3.80 4.30
N SER A 9 -4.86 -5.02 4.65
CA SER A 9 -3.79 -5.25 5.62
C SER A 9 -2.46 -4.63 5.17
N ALA A 10 -2.11 -4.79 3.89
CA ALA A 10 -0.91 -4.18 3.33
C ALA A 10 -0.98 -2.64 3.39
N LEU A 11 -2.13 -2.05 3.04
CA LEU A 11 -2.36 -0.61 3.09
C LEU A 11 -2.29 -0.08 4.54
N ARG A 12 -2.83 -0.81 5.52
CA ARG A 12 -2.73 -0.47 6.96
C ARG A 12 -1.28 -0.44 7.42
N ALA A 13 -0.47 -1.41 7.00
CA ALA A 13 0.94 -1.51 7.36
C ALA A 13 1.80 -0.33 6.84
N VAL A 14 1.32 0.43 5.84
CA VAL A 14 2.06 1.54 5.22
C VAL A 14 1.40 2.91 5.43
N ARG A 15 0.45 3.03 6.37
CA ARG A 15 -0.33 4.26 6.62
C ARG A 15 0.53 5.51 6.78
N THR A 16 1.71 5.37 7.38
CA THR A 16 2.69 6.45 7.62
C THR A 16 3.96 6.30 6.77
N GLY A 17 3.99 5.35 5.85
CA GLY A 17 5.20 4.93 5.13
C GLY A 17 5.70 3.56 5.61
N GLY A 18 6.05 2.69 4.67
CA GLY A 18 6.56 1.35 4.98
C GLY A 18 6.97 0.57 3.75
N LEU A 19 7.34 -0.69 3.97
CA LEU A 19 7.66 -1.64 2.91
C LEU A 19 6.43 -2.51 2.59
N MET A 20 6.11 -2.61 1.31
CA MET A 20 5.00 -3.43 0.81
C MET A 20 5.50 -4.40 -0.28
N PRO A 21 4.98 -5.64 -0.35
CA PRO A 21 5.25 -6.52 -1.48
C PRO A 21 4.88 -5.86 -2.81
N ILE A 22 5.74 -6.00 -3.84
CA ILE A 22 5.54 -5.37 -5.16
C ILE A 22 4.18 -5.70 -5.77
N ILE A 23 3.69 -6.93 -5.58
CA ILE A 23 2.39 -7.39 -6.08
C ILE A 23 1.21 -6.55 -5.56
N HIS A 24 1.31 -6.04 -4.32
CA HIS A 24 0.28 -5.19 -3.72
C HIS A 24 0.56 -3.71 -3.99
N ALA A 25 1.84 -3.31 -3.96
CA ALA A 25 2.26 -1.95 -4.23
C ALA A 25 1.92 -1.49 -5.65
N GLY A 26 2.00 -2.38 -6.65
CA GLY A 26 1.55 -2.10 -8.02
C GLY A 26 0.06 -1.78 -8.07
N ALA A 27 -0.78 -2.75 -7.71
CA ALA A 27 -2.23 -2.62 -7.77
C ALA A 27 -2.77 -1.42 -6.95
N LEU A 28 -2.22 -1.16 -5.77
CA LEU A 28 -2.64 -0.03 -4.93
C LEU A 28 -2.13 1.32 -5.45
N SER A 29 -0.98 1.34 -6.11
CA SER A 29 -0.45 2.55 -6.75
C SER A 29 -1.25 2.90 -8.00
N ASP A 30 -1.61 1.91 -8.81
CA ASP A 30 -2.45 2.10 -9.99
C ASP A 30 -3.86 2.56 -9.61
N ALA A 31 -4.35 2.14 -8.44
CA ALA A 31 -5.59 2.62 -7.84
C ALA A 31 -5.46 4.01 -7.15
N GLY A 32 -4.27 4.62 -7.14
CA GLY A 32 -4.03 5.93 -6.51
C GLY A 32 -4.11 5.94 -4.97
N LEU A 33 -4.07 4.76 -4.32
CA LEU A 33 -4.18 4.61 -2.87
C LEU A 33 -2.82 4.68 -2.16
N VAL A 34 -1.75 4.34 -2.86
CA VAL A 34 -0.38 4.50 -2.37
C VAL A 34 0.48 5.19 -3.41
N GLU A 35 1.49 5.90 -2.94
CA GLU A 35 2.53 6.46 -3.78
C GLU A 35 3.83 5.69 -3.51
N LYS A 36 4.51 5.29 -4.58
CA LYS A 36 5.84 4.66 -4.48
C LYS A 36 6.85 5.77 -4.24
N LEU A 37 7.61 5.66 -3.15
CA LEU A 37 8.64 6.65 -2.84
C LEU A 37 9.74 6.56 -3.89
N LYS A 38 10.05 7.69 -4.56
CA LYS A 38 11.11 7.77 -5.56
C LYS A 38 12.47 7.58 -4.91
N GLY A 39 13.02 6.39 -5.09
CA GLY A 39 14.37 5.97 -4.75
C GLY A 39 14.42 4.51 -5.16
N GLN A 40 15.40 4.12 -6.00
CA GLN A 40 15.57 2.71 -6.38
C GLN A 40 15.99 1.90 -5.15
N HIS A 41 15.03 1.59 -4.27
CA HIS A 41 15.20 0.58 -3.24
C HIS A 41 14.48 -0.67 -3.72
N ALA A 42 14.94 -1.18 -4.87
CA ALA A 42 14.73 -2.58 -5.20
C ALA A 42 15.54 -3.37 -4.17
N PHE A 43 14.94 -3.64 -3.01
CA PHE A 43 15.51 -4.55 -2.04
C PHE A 43 15.59 -5.91 -2.74
N GLY A 44 16.81 -6.29 -3.13
CA GLY A 44 17.16 -7.40 -4.01
C GLY A 44 16.88 -8.80 -3.45
N SER A 45 15.73 -9.00 -2.81
CA SER A 45 15.21 -10.33 -2.57
C SER A 45 14.42 -10.78 -3.80
N LYS A 46 14.50 -12.07 -4.14
CA LYS A 46 13.70 -12.73 -5.20
C LYS A 46 12.18 -12.51 -5.11
N ARG A 47 11.69 -11.81 -4.07
CA ARG A 47 10.28 -11.53 -3.79
C ARG A 47 9.89 -10.05 -3.79
N GLY A 48 10.83 -9.12 -4.01
CA GLY A 48 10.60 -7.72 -4.36
C GLY A 48 9.64 -6.92 -3.44
N TYR A 49 10.19 -5.97 -2.69
CA TYR A 49 9.40 -5.01 -1.90
C TYR A 49 9.57 -3.60 -2.45
N SER A 50 8.56 -2.75 -2.27
CA SER A 50 8.61 -1.32 -2.58
C SER A 50 8.35 -0.49 -1.33
N ALA A 51 9.13 0.56 -1.15
CA ALA A 51 8.83 1.60 -0.19
C ALA A 51 7.65 2.42 -0.72
N VAL A 52 6.57 2.48 0.05
CA VAL A 52 5.34 3.18 -0.32
C VAL A 52 4.82 3.99 0.84
N ILE A 53 4.05 5.03 0.53
CA ILE A 53 3.29 5.83 1.48
C ILE A 53 1.83 5.86 1.05
N ALA A 54 0.89 5.78 2.00
CA ALA A 54 -0.52 5.94 1.70
C ALA A 54 -0.82 7.39 1.23
N THR A 55 -1.51 7.52 0.09
CA THR A 55 -2.01 8.81 -0.40
C THR A 55 -3.16 9.30 0.48
N GLN A 56 -3.64 10.52 0.25
CA GLN A 56 -4.85 11.01 0.92
C GLN A 56 -6.07 10.12 0.64
N ALA A 57 -6.23 9.62 -0.60
CA ALA A 57 -7.27 8.67 -0.97
C ALA A 57 -7.09 7.31 -0.26
N GLY A 58 -5.85 6.83 -0.15
CA GLY A 58 -5.52 5.62 0.62
C GLY A 58 -5.89 5.74 2.09
N LYS A 59 -5.58 6.88 2.72
CA LYS A 59 -5.93 7.16 4.11
C LYS A 59 -7.44 7.22 4.32
N ALA A 60 -8.17 7.94 3.47
CA ALA A 60 -9.62 8.00 3.53
C ALA A 60 -10.26 6.60 3.39
N ARG A 61 -9.69 5.74 2.53
CA ARG A 61 -10.16 4.36 2.37
C ARG A 61 -9.90 3.50 3.61
N LEU A 62 -8.76 3.70 4.28
CA LEU A 62 -8.44 3.04 5.54
C LEU A 62 -9.39 3.45 6.67
N ASP A 63 -9.70 4.74 6.75
CA ASP A 63 -10.61 5.27 7.77
C ASP A 63 -12.04 4.76 7.54
N ALA A 64 -12.51 4.72 6.29
CA ALA A 64 -13.81 4.13 5.93
C ALA A 64 -13.90 2.59 6.13
N SER A 65 -12.77 1.91 6.28
CA SER A 65 -12.69 0.47 6.57
C SER A 65 -12.35 0.17 8.04
N SER A 66 -12.38 1.17 8.92
CA SER A 66 -12.17 1.00 10.37
C SER A 66 -13.49 0.93 11.15
N ASP A 67 -14.63 1.19 10.50
CA ASP A 67 -15.98 1.11 11.09
C ASP A 67 -16.62 -0.29 11.05
N GLU A 68 -15.94 -1.30 10.49
CA GLU A 68 -16.42 -2.70 10.45
C GLU A 68 -15.70 -3.61 11.47
N LEU A 69 -15.56 -3.16 12.71
CA LEU A 69 -15.09 -3.99 13.84
C LEU A 69 -16.19 -4.20 14.89
#